data_AF-A0A3C1XXF5-F1
#
_entry.id   AF-A0A3C1XXF5-F1
#
_cell.length_a   1.000
_cell.length_b   1.000
_cell.length_c   1.000
_cell.angle_alpha   90.00
_cell.angle_beta   90.00
_cell.angle_gamma   90.00
#
_symmetry.space_group_name_H-M   'P 1'
#
loop_
_entity.id
_entity.type
_entity.pdbx_description
1 polymer ?
#
loop_
_entity_poly.entity_id
_entity_poly.type
_entity_poly.pdbx_seq_one_letter_code
_entity_poly.pdbx_strand_id
1 'polypeptide(L)'
;MIKRALHLAIFGLFATAGATQAAQAAAIDNSAIGQPEFRAHKATYGVVYRLPADVNAVLDAKVNGVLKEDLIKLGLKTEADTPNLPHVTVVHIHNADPQTPARKLKALPKPPAPLRVTLKTFYPTEAAKGAGHPWWLDLGVVKSGQGFEDMMRYNTVATAALAPLRDGPLPRVTGPVYAKMGDAGKELVKTLGVSGVNVMQDGKEVRAHNPHTTLVYSMTPYDARLQDAMKAESDKFNAVLPDGIETTFKDVSIVEIGFAGNVVREIYRVSLEDGSVLDVASGKPAAR
;
A
#
# COMPACT_ATOMS: atom_id res chain seq x y z
N MET A 1 40.53 76.11 17.87
CA MET A 1 41.22 75.38 16.79
C MET A 1 41.64 74.01 17.30
N ILE A 2 41.21 72.96 16.58
CA ILE A 2 41.73 71.57 16.54
C ILE A 2 41.79 70.78 17.85
N LYS A 3 40.90 69.79 18.00
CA LYS A 3 41.29 68.43 18.40
C LYS A 3 40.47 67.40 17.62
N ARG A 4 41.19 66.52 16.92
CA ARG A 4 40.69 65.33 16.20
C ARG A 4 40.28 64.27 17.23
N ALA A 5 39.15 63.61 17.00
CA ALA A 5 38.83 62.32 17.62
C ALA A 5 38.38 61.36 16.51
N LEU A 6 39.21 60.33 16.31
CA LEU A 6 39.04 59.19 15.43
C LEU A 6 37.87 58.34 15.94
N HIS A 7 36.85 58.06 15.14
CA HIS A 7 35.86 57.02 15.42
C HIS A 7 36.03 55.91 14.39
N LEU A 8 36.37 54.71 14.89
CA LEU A 8 36.43 53.46 14.15
C LEU A 8 35.03 53.14 13.58
N ALA A 9 34.97 52.87 12.28
CA ALA A 9 33.86 52.17 11.66
C ALA A 9 34.11 50.65 11.78
N ILE A 10 33.29 49.95 12.55
CA ILE A 10 33.21 48.49 12.51
C ILE A 10 31.99 48.15 11.64
N PHE A 11 32.25 47.66 10.43
CA PHE A 11 31.23 47.06 9.58
C PHE A 11 30.79 45.73 10.19
N GLY A 12 29.54 45.67 10.64
CA GLY A 12 28.88 44.44 11.03
C GLY A 12 28.50 43.62 9.80
N LEU A 13 29.12 42.45 9.64
CA LEU A 13 28.74 41.45 8.65
C LEU A 13 27.64 40.57 9.26
N PHE A 14 26.37 40.86 8.93
CA PHE A 14 25.26 39.97 9.23
C PHE A 14 25.27 38.81 8.22
N ALA A 15 25.89 37.69 8.59
CA ALA A 15 25.70 36.42 7.91
C ALA A 15 24.36 35.82 8.38
N THR A 16 23.31 35.99 7.58
CA THR A 16 22.08 35.21 7.73
C THR A 16 22.35 33.78 7.29
N ALA A 17 22.77 32.93 8.22
CA ALA A 17 22.80 31.49 8.04
C ALA A 17 21.35 31.00 7.86
N GLY A 18 20.95 30.82 6.61
CA GLY A 18 19.74 30.09 6.25
C GLY A 18 19.89 28.65 6.72
N ALA A 19 19.32 28.32 7.87
CA ALA A 19 19.18 26.96 8.33
C ALA A 19 18.21 26.24 7.39
N THR A 20 18.76 25.55 6.39
CA THR A 20 18.05 24.45 5.75
C THR A 20 17.93 23.35 6.80
N GLN A 21 16.78 23.29 7.47
CA GLN A 21 16.38 22.10 8.21
C GLN A 21 16.18 20.98 7.19
N ALA A 22 17.26 20.30 6.84
CA ALA A 22 17.17 18.93 6.38
C ALA A 22 16.54 18.16 7.55
N ALA A 23 15.25 17.86 7.44
CA ALA A 23 14.60 16.92 8.32
C ALA A 23 15.40 15.61 8.21
N GLN A 24 16.24 15.32 9.22
CA GLN A 24 16.90 14.04 9.35
C GLN A 24 15.81 12.98 9.27
N ALA A 25 15.91 12.08 8.29
CA ALA A 25 15.04 10.92 8.26
C ALA A 25 15.19 10.23 9.62
N ALA A 26 14.08 10.14 10.37
CA ALA A 26 14.10 9.47 11.66
C ALA A 26 14.67 8.05 11.46
N ALA A 27 15.50 7.61 12.40
CA ALA A 27 16.04 6.25 12.35
C ALA A 27 14.88 5.25 12.26
N ILE A 28 15.03 4.25 11.40
CA ILE A 28 14.04 3.19 11.25
C ILE A 28 13.94 2.41 12.56
N ASP A 29 12.73 2.38 13.14
CA ASP A 29 12.40 1.65 14.36
C ASP A 29 11.84 0.25 14.04
N ASN A 30 12.68 -0.75 14.25
CA ASN A 30 12.31 -2.17 14.11
C ASN A 30 11.99 -2.85 15.46
N SER A 31 11.83 -2.10 16.55
CA SER A 31 11.65 -2.66 17.91
C SER A 31 10.41 -3.58 18.07
N ALA A 32 9.39 -3.39 17.23
CA ALA A 32 8.19 -4.22 17.21
C ALA A 32 8.42 -5.61 16.56
N ILE A 33 9.55 -5.84 15.89
CA ILE A 33 9.86 -7.13 15.30
C ILE A 33 10.15 -8.15 16.41
N GLY A 34 9.47 -9.30 16.35
CA GLY A 34 9.61 -10.37 17.35
C GLY A 34 8.78 -10.16 18.62
N GLN A 35 8.08 -9.03 18.76
CA GLN A 35 7.10 -8.85 19.83
C GLN A 35 5.86 -9.71 19.58
N PRO A 36 5.16 -10.18 20.63
CA PRO A 36 3.96 -10.99 20.47
C PRO A 36 2.77 -10.19 19.92
N GLU A 37 2.66 -8.90 20.25
CA GLU A 37 1.59 -8.03 19.79
C GLU A 37 1.89 -7.37 18.43
N PHE A 38 0.84 -6.90 17.77
CA PHE A 38 1.01 -6.00 16.65
C PHE A 38 1.60 -4.65 17.10
N ARG A 39 2.43 -4.06 16.24
CA ARG A 39 2.84 -2.67 16.39
C ARG A 39 1.60 -1.80 16.35
N ALA A 40 1.55 -0.75 17.18
CA ALA A 40 0.47 0.23 17.13
C ALA A 40 0.40 0.88 15.73
N HIS A 41 -0.81 1.00 15.19
CA HIS A 41 -1.02 1.63 13.88
C HIS A 41 -1.30 3.13 14.03
N LYS A 42 -0.35 3.95 13.59
CA LYS A 42 -0.49 5.41 13.48
C LYS A 42 -0.98 5.83 12.10
N ALA A 43 -0.14 5.69 11.08
CA ALA A 43 -0.51 5.94 9.69
C ALA A 43 0.28 5.04 8.74
N THR A 44 -0.41 4.49 7.75
CA THR A 44 0.18 3.68 6.69
C THR A 44 -0.18 4.30 5.35
N TYR A 45 0.82 4.41 4.47
CA TYR A 45 0.65 5.02 3.16
C TYR A 45 1.09 4.06 2.06
N GLY A 46 0.29 3.96 1.00
CA GLY A 46 0.54 3.07 -0.12
C GLY A 46 0.58 3.76 -1.46
N VAL A 47 1.06 3.02 -2.45
CA VAL A 47 0.83 3.26 -3.87
C VAL A 47 -0.05 2.12 -4.36
N VAL A 48 -1.13 2.44 -5.07
CA VAL A 48 -2.11 1.46 -5.53
C VAL A 48 -2.57 1.79 -6.95
N TYR A 49 -2.94 0.80 -7.74
CA TYR A 49 -3.76 0.99 -8.94
C TYR A 49 -5.22 1.04 -8.54
N ARG A 50 -5.96 2.04 -8.98
CA ARG A 50 -7.37 2.18 -8.66
C ARG A 50 -8.21 1.31 -9.59
N LEU A 51 -9.18 0.57 -9.05
CA LEU A 51 -10.07 -0.21 -9.91
C LEU A 51 -10.90 0.71 -10.81
N PRO A 52 -10.91 0.48 -12.13
CA PRO A 52 -11.75 1.22 -13.06
C PRO A 52 -13.25 1.09 -12.74
N ALA A 53 -14.04 2.11 -13.12
CA ALA A 53 -15.46 2.19 -12.76
C ALA A 53 -16.29 1.05 -13.36
N ASP A 54 -15.94 0.59 -14.55
CA ASP A 54 -16.55 -0.56 -15.22
C ASP A 54 -16.29 -1.87 -14.47
N VAL A 55 -15.09 -2.07 -13.93
CA VAL A 55 -14.80 -3.21 -13.04
C VAL A 55 -15.65 -3.14 -11.78
N ASN A 56 -15.72 -1.97 -11.14
CA ASN A 56 -16.55 -1.79 -9.94
C ASN A 56 -18.02 -2.08 -10.23
N ALA A 57 -18.55 -1.62 -11.37
CA ALA A 57 -19.92 -1.91 -11.77
C ALA A 57 -20.19 -3.42 -11.93
N VAL A 58 -19.22 -4.18 -12.47
CA VAL A 58 -19.33 -5.64 -12.56
C VAL A 58 -19.34 -6.29 -11.17
N LEU A 59 -18.45 -5.86 -10.28
CA LEU A 59 -18.39 -6.38 -8.91
C LEU A 59 -19.66 -6.05 -8.12
N ASP A 60 -20.19 -4.83 -8.25
CA ASP A 60 -21.43 -4.41 -7.58
C ASP A 60 -22.63 -5.23 -8.06
N ALA A 61 -22.73 -5.45 -9.37
CA ALA A 61 -23.84 -6.19 -9.96
C ALA A 61 -23.84 -7.69 -9.63
N LYS A 62 -22.67 -8.29 -9.39
CA LYS A 62 -22.51 -9.76 -9.34
C LYS A 62 -21.95 -10.31 -8.04
N VAL A 63 -21.27 -9.49 -7.23
CA VAL A 63 -20.46 -9.95 -6.10
C VAL A 63 -20.81 -9.19 -4.83
N ASN A 64 -20.62 -7.87 -4.80
CA ASN A 64 -20.56 -7.09 -3.55
C ASN A 64 -21.86 -7.13 -2.74
N GLY A 65 -23.03 -7.06 -3.39
CA GLY A 65 -24.31 -7.13 -2.68
C GLY A 65 -24.50 -8.47 -1.97
N VAL A 66 -24.27 -9.57 -2.69
CA VAL A 66 -24.40 -10.93 -2.16
C VAL A 66 -23.36 -11.19 -1.07
N LEU A 67 -22.09 -10.83 -1.33
CA LEU A 67 -21.01 -10.95 -0.35
C LEU A 67 -21.35 -10.21 0.95
N LYS A 68 -21.88 -8.98 0.84
CA LYS A 68 -22.27 -8.19 2.01
C LYS A 68 -23.33 -8.90 2.86
N GLU A 69 -24.37 -9.43 2.23
CA GLU A 69 -25.43 -10.16 2.94
C GLU A 69 -24.88 -11.41 3.63
N ASP A 70 -24.01 -12.16 2.97
CA ASP A 70 -23.46 -13.41 3.51
C ASP A 70 -22.46 -13.16 4.65
N LEU A 71 -21.66 -12.10 4.56
CA LEU A 71 -20.84 -11.64 5.69
C LEU A 71 -21.69 -11.27 6.91
N ILE A 72 -22.81 -10.57 6.71
CA ILE A 72 -23.72 -10.21 7.82
C ILE A 72 -24.30 -11.48 8.47
N LYS A 73 -24.71 -12.48 7.68
CA LYS A 73 -25.20 -13.78 8.19
C LYS A 73 -24.14 -14.55 8.97
N LEU A 74 -22.86 -14.38 8.60
CA LEU A 74 -21.71 -14.98 9.29
C LEU A 74 -21.30 -14.25 10.58
N GLY A 75 -21.98 -13.15 10.93
CA GLY A 75 -21.65 -12.29 12.08
C GLY A 75 -20.54 -11.26 11.80
N LEU A 76 -20.15 -11.10 10.54
CA LEU A 76 -19.03 -10.24 10.10
C LEU A 76 -19.52 -8.86 9.64
N LYS A 77 -20.30 -8.19 10.50
CA LYS A 77 -20.90 -6.89 10.17
C LYS A 77 -19.83 -5.82 9.95
N THR A 78 -18.75 -5.83 10.74
CA THR A 78 -17.65 -4.87 10.62
C THR A 78 -16.98 -5.00 9.25
N GLU A 79 -16.70 -6.23 8.81
CA GLU A 79 -16.12 -6.54 7.52
C GLU A 79 -17.04 -6.10 6.37
N ALA A 80 -18.35 -6.38 6.50
CA ALA A 80 -19.39 -6.02 5.53
C ALA A 80 -19.57 -4.50 5.34
N ASP A 81 -19.23 -3.71 6.36
CA ASP A 81 -19.33 -2.24 6.34
C ASP A 81 -17.98 -1.54 6.26
N THR A 82 -16.87 -2.29 6.14
CA THR A 82 -15.53 -1.69 6.09
C THR A 82 -15.38 -0.86 4.82
N PRO A 83 -15.15 0.47 4.93
CA PRO A 83 -14.97 1.32 3.77
C PRO A 83 -13.64 0.98 3.08
N ASN A 84 -13.67 0.94 1.76
CA ASN A 84 -12.50 0.71 0.93
C ASN A 84 -12.67 1.42 -0.42
N LEU A 85 -11.61 2.05 -0.90
CA LEU A 85 -11.48 2.34 -2.32
C LEU A 85 -10.97 1.07 -3.03
N PRO A 86 -11.73 0.42 -3.93
CA PRO A 86 -11.27 -0.79 -4.59
C PRO A 86 -9.97 -0.55 -5.38
N HIS A 87 -8.96 -1.38 -5.14
CA HIS A 87 -7.60 -1.14 -5.66
C HIS A 87 -6.78 -2.42 -5.76
N VAL A 88 -5.67 -2.36 -6.50
CA VAL A 88 -4.56 -3.33 -6.47
C VAL A 88 -3.33 -2.66 -5.87
N THR A 89 -2.79 -3.21 -4.80
CA THR A 89 -1.61 -2.64 -4.13
C THR A 89 -0.35 -2.76 -4.98
N VAL A 90 0.41 -1.67 -5.09
CA VAL A 90 1.82 -1.72 -5.50
C VAL A 90 2.69 -1.97 -4.26
N VAL A 91 2.73 -1.03 -3.32
CA VAL A 91 3.54 -1.17 -2.09
C VAL A 91 2.99 -0.29 -0.97
N HIS A 92 3.08 -0.78 0.27
CA HIS A 92 2.72 -0.05 1.49
C HIS A 92 3.95 0.23 2.34
N ILE A 93 3.98 1.37 3.02
CA ILE A 93 4.97 1.65 4.09
C ILE A 93 4.26 2.24 5.31
N HIS A 94 4.78 1.96 6.50
CA HIS A 94 4.35 2.63 7.72
C HIS A 94 5.19 3.87 7.96
N ASN A 95 4.54 5.00 8.20
CA ASN A 95 5.20 6.20 8.71
C ASN A 95 4.15 7.10 9.36
N ALA A 96 4.32 7.42 10.64
CA ALA A 96 3.40 8.28 11.37
C ALA A 96 3.36 9.74 10.87
N ASP A 97 4.37 10.17 10.11
CA ASP A 97 4.48 11.55 9.64
C ASP A 97 3.47 11.86 8.51
N PRO A 98 2.59 12.87 8.68
CA PRO A 98 1.58 13.26 7.68
C PRO A 98 2.17 13.85 6.39
N GLN A 99 3.46 14.21 6.35
CA GLN A 99 4.15 14.66 5.14
C GLN A 99 4.64 13.49 4.26
N THR A 100 4.52 12.25 4.72
CA THR A 100 4.95 11.05 3.97
C THR A 100 4.34 10.93 2.57
N PRO A 101 3.04 11.24 2.33
CA PRO A 101 2.47 11.24 0.98
C PRO A 101 3.20 12.17 0.00
N ALA A 102 3.57 13.38 0.42
CA ALA A 102 4.30 14.32 -0.43
C ALA A 102 5.72 13.82 -0.72
N ARG A 103 6.40 13.24 0.28
CA ARG A 103 7.72 12.61 0.06
C ARG A 103 7.64 11.39 -0.86
N LYS A 104 6.59 10.58 -0.73
CA LYS A 104 6.32 9.47 -1.65
C LYS A 104 6.13 9.97 -3.07
N LEU A 105 5.36 11.03 -3.28
CA LEU A 105 5.12 11.61 -4.60
C LEU A 105 6.43 12.01 -5.29
N LYS A 106 7.32 12.67 -4.54
CA LYS A 106 8.64 13.09 -5.01
C LYS A 106 9.58 11.91 -5.30
N ALA A 107 9.53 10.86 -4.49
CA ALA A 107 10.35 9.66 -4.65
C ALA A 107 9.78 8.65 -5.65
N LEU A 108 8.54 8.83 -6.11
CA LEU A 108 7.83 7.84 -6.92
C LEU A 108 8.54 7.69 -8.27
N PRO A 109 8.98 6.47 -8.65
CA PRO A 109 9.52 6.25 -9.99
C PRO A 109 8.47 6.57 -11.05
N LYS A 110 8.92 6.68 -12.31
CA LYS A 110 7.99 6.82 -13.44
C LYS A 110 7.06 5.59 -13.46
N PRO A 111 5.72 5.78 -13.36
CA PRO A 111 4.77 4.68 -13.49
C PRO A 111 4.85 4.03 -14.89
N PRO A 112 4.41 2.78 -15.03
CA PRO A 112 4.28 2.16 -16.35
C PRO A 112 3.22 2.89 -17.19
N ALA A 113 3.18 2.59 -18.49
CA ALA A 113 2.05 2.95 -19.33
C ALA A 113 0.75 2.25 -18.83
N PRO A 114 -0.45 2.65 -19.30
CA PRO A 114 -1.70 2.02 -18.90
C PRO A 114 -1.63 0.49 -19.02
N LEU A 115 -2.00 -0.21 -17.94
CA LEU A 115 -1.79 -1.65 -17.80
C LEU A 115 -3.05 -2.41 -18.14
N ARG A 116 -3.01 -3.20 -19.23
CA ARG A 116 -4.07 -4.15 -19.57
C ARG A 116 -3.85 -5.46 -18.82
N VAL A 117 -4.82 -5.87 -18.03
CA VAL A 117 -4.78 -7.11 -17.25
C VAL A 117 -6.15 -7.76 -17.20
N THR A 118 -6.20 -9.00 -16.70
CA THR A 118 -7.44 -9.68 -16.34
C THR A 118 -7.46 -9.89 -14.84
N LEU A 119 -8.54 -9.45 -14.18
CA LEU A 119 -8.82 -9.79 -12.78
C LEU A 119 -9.57 -11.11 -12.75
N LYS A 120 -9.03 -12.12 -12.08
CA LYS A 120 -9.59 -13.47 -12.07
C LYS A 120 -9.16 -14.24 -10.83
N THR A 121 -10.00 -15.20 -10.47
CA THR A 121 -9.82 -16.12 -9.34
C THR A 121 -10.01 -15.40 -8.02
N PHE A 122 -11.17 -15.62 -7.42
CA PHE A 122 -11.43 -15.31 -6.03
C PHE A 122 -10.77 -16.35 -5.14
N TYR A 123 -10.15 -15.92 -4.04
CA TYR A 123 -9.56 -16.82 -3.05
C TYR A 123 -9.41 -16.13 -1.69
N PRO A 124 -9.55 -16.88 -0.58
CA PRO A 124 -9.16 -16.36 0.73
C PRO A 124 -7.64 -16.35 0.91
N THR A 125 -7.16 -15.38 1.67
CA THR A 125 -5.75 -15.25 2.05
C THR A 125 -5.63 -14.93 3.53
N GLU A 126 -4.66 -15.54 4.19
CA GLU A 126 -4.25 -15.16 5.55
C GLU A 126 -2.89 -14.46 5.50
N ALA A 127 -2.67 -13.43 6.33
CA ALA A 127 -1.42 -12.67 6.36
C ALA A 127 -0.16 -13.54 6.52
N ALA A 128 -0.27 -14.57 7.35
CA ALA A 128 0.64 -15.69 7.40
C ALA A 128 -0.18 -16.90 7.85
N LYS A 129 0.06 -18.06 7.24
CA LYS A 129 -0.70 -19.28 7.53
C LYS A 129 -0.67 -19.60 9.03
N GLY A 130 -1.84 -19.67 9.66
CA GLY A 130 -2.01 -19.97 11.08
C GLY A 130 -1.70 -18.81 12.03
N ALA A 131 -1.69 -17.56 11.54
CA ALA A 131 -1.58 -16.36 12.38
C ALA A 131 -2.92 -15.95 13.02
N GLY A 132 -4.04 -16.44 12.50
CA GLY A 132 -5.40 -16.15 12.90
C GLY A 132 -5.95 -14.84 12.31
N HIS A 133 -5.12 -13.83 12.09
CA HIS A 133 -5.52 -12.54 11.49
C HIS A 133 -4.29 -11.66 11.16
N PRO A 134 -4.43 -10.64 10.28
CA PRO A 134 -5.58 -10.42 9.41
C PRO A 134 -5.71 -11.49 8.33
N TRP A 135 -6.91 -11.58 7.78
CA TRP A 135 -7.24 -12.38 6.60
C TRP A 135 -8.15 -11.59 5.66
N TRP A 136 -8.20 -12.06 4.42
CA TRP A 136 -8.86 -11.38 3.31
C TRP A 136 -9.59 -12.36 2.40
N LEU A 137 -10.58 -11.83 1.65
CA LEU A 137 -11.10 -12.45 0.43
C LEU A 137 -10.67 -11.58 -0.74
N ASP A 138 -9.89 -12.15 -1.64
CA ASP A 138 -9.21 -11.43 -2.72
C ASP A 138 -9.74 -11.88 -4.08
N LEU A 139 -9.62 -10.99 -5.07
CA LEU A 139 -9.71 -11.27 -6.50
C LEU A 139 -8.34 -11.03 -7.14
N GLY A 140 -7.72 -12.08 -7.65
CA GLY A 140 -6.36 -12.03 -8.19
C GLY A 140 -6.23 -11.31 -9.53
N VAL A 141 -5.00 -10.97 -9.89
CA VAL A 141 -4.62 -10.63 -11.27
C VAL A 141 -4.08 -11.89 -11.95
N VAL A 142 -4.51 -12.16 -13.19
CA VAL A 142 -3.95 -13.25 -14.00
C VAL A 142 -2.45 -13.04 -14.20
N LYS A 143 -1.67 -14.07 -13.86
CA LYS A 143 -0.19 -14.03 -13.81
C LYS A 143 0.45 -14.25 -15.19
N SER A 144 0.01 -13.50 -16.19
CA SER A 144 0.51 -13.60 -17.56
C SER A 144 0.32 -12.32 -18.35
N GLY A 145 1.11 -12.15 -19.41
CA GLY A 145 1.00 -11.02 -20.35
C GLY A 145 1.76 -9.78 -19.88
N GLN A 146 1.89 -8.82 -20.81
CA GLN A 146 2.76 -7.66 -20.61
C GLN A 146 2.32 -6.76 -19.45
N GLY A 147 1.01 -6.56 -19.27
CA GLY A 147 0.51 -5.72 -18.17
C GLY A 147 0.82 -6.30 -16.79
N PHE A 148 0.80 -7.64 -16.63
CA PHE A 148 1.24 -8.30 -15.40
C PHE A 148 2.74 -8.13 -15.18
N GLU A 149 3.56 -8.35 -16.21
CA GLU A 149 5.02 -8.18 -16.10
C GLU A 149 5.43 -6.74 -15.76
N ASP A 150 4.77 -5.74 -16.35
CA ASP A 150 5.01 -4.33 -16.04
C ASP A 150 4.56 -3.96 -14.61
N MET A 151 3.48 -4.57 -14.12
CA MET A 151 3.05 -4.45 -12.72
C MET A 151 4.11 -5.01 -11.75
N MET A 152 4.64 -6.20 -12.07
CA MET A 152 5.68 -6.84 -11.26
C MET A 152 6.97 -6.03 -11.24
N ARG A 153 7.42 -5.54 -12.41
CA ARG A 153 8.60 -4.67 -12.52
C ARG A 153 8.40 -3.36 -11.76
N TYR A 154 7.22 -2.76 -11.88
CA TYR A 154 6.93 -1.51 -11.19
C TYR A 154 6.92 -1.68 -9.67
N ASN A 155 6.38 -2.80 -9.17
CA ASN A 155 6.48 -3.14 -7.75
C ASN A 155 7.94 -3.20 -7.27
N THR A 156 8.86 -3.79 -8.04
CA THR A 156 10.29 -3.86 -7.68
C THR A 156 10.91 -2.47 -7.53
N VAL A 157 10.75 -1.61 -8.53
CA VAL A 157 11.37 -0.27 -8.52
C VAL A 157 10.69 0.68 -7.52
N ALA A 158 9.37 0.57 -7.35
CA ALA A 158 8.62 1.34 -6.36
C ALA A 158 8.97 0.92 -4.93
N THR A 159 9.15 -0.38 -4.69
CA THR A 159 9.59 -0.89 -3.39
C THR A 159 10.96 -0.33 -3.02
N ALA A 160 11.93 -0.41 -3.93
CA ALA A 160 13.28 0.13 -3.70
C ALA A 160 13.26 1.65 -3.41
N ALA A 161 12.44 2.41 -4.13
CA ALA A 161 12.35 3.86 -3.95
C ALA A 161 11.61 4.29 -2.68
N LEU A 162 10.58 3.54 -2.26
CA LEU A 162 9.66 3.98 -1.20
C LEU A 162 9.93 3.34 0.16
N ALA A 163 10.52 2.14 0.23
CA ALA A 163 10.85 1.50 1.50
C ALA A 163 11.71 2.37 2.43
N PRO A 164 12.69 3.18 1.94
CA PRO A 164 13.47 4.08 2.80
C PRO A 164 12.64 5.17 3.50
N LEU A 165 11.42 5.45 3.04
CA LEU A 165 10.54 6.45 3.66
C LEU A 165 9.75 5.90 4.86
N ARG A 166 9.91 4.62 5.21
CA ARG A 166 9.25 4.03 6.38
C ARG A 166 9.87 4.51 7.68
N ASP A 167 9.08 4.50 8.74
CA ASP A 167 9.60 4.68 10.11
C ASP A 167 9.86 3.34 10.83
N GLY A 168 9.45 2.21 10.23
CA GLY A 168 9.51 0.88 10.84
C GLY A 168 8.69 -0.14 10.04
N PRO A 169 8.38 -1.33 10.60
CA PRO A 169 7.57 -2.33 9.92
C PRO A 169 6.09 -1.94 9.87
N LEU A 170 5.38 -2.41 8.84
CA LEU A 170 3.93 -2.34 8.76
C LEU A 170 3.33 -3.02 9.99
N PRO A 171 2.35 -2.40 10.67
CA PRO A 171 1.71 -2.98 11.83
C PRO A 171 1.19 -4.40 11.63
N ARG A 172 0.53 -4.67 10.51
CA ARG A 172 -0.05 -5.98 10.20
C ARG A 172 0.96 -7.10 9.93
N VAL A 173 2.25 -6.79 9.73
CA VAL A 173 3.28 -7.82 9.49
C VAL A 173 4.17 -8.08 10.71
N THR A 174 3.86 -7.48 11.87
CA THR A 174 4.50 -7.78 13.16
C THR A 174 3.67 -8.79 13.96
N GLY A 175 4.00 -9.03 15.24
CA GLY A 175 3.16 -9.82 16.13
C GLY A 175 2.96 -11.27 15.67
N PRO A 176 1.73 -11.81 15.75
CA PRO A 176 1.45 -13.20 15.40
C PRO A 176 1.75 -13.51 13.92
N VAL A 177 1.61 -12.52 13.03
CA VAL A 177 1.93 -12.70 11.61
C VAL A 177 3.43 -12.90 11.45
N TYR A 178 4.25 -12.01 12.02
CA TYR A 178 5.72 -12.17 11.97
C TYR A 178 6.18 -13.50 12.53
N ALA A 179 5.59 -13.92 13.66
CA ALA A 179 5.92 -15.19 14.30
C ALA A 179 5.72 -16.41 13.36
N LYS A 180 4.68 -16.37 12.52
CA LYS A 180 4.31 -17.43 11.58
C LYS A 180 4.94 -17.31 10.20
N MET A 181 5.57 -16.18 9.87
CA MET A 181 6.28 -16.01 8.60
C MET A 181 7.51 -16.94 8.50
N GLY A 182 7.77 -17.44 7.29
CA GLY A 182 9.05 -18.04 6.95
C GLY A 182 10.18 -17.01 6.84
N ASP A 183 11.42 -17.49 6.80
CA ASP A 183 12.62 -16.64 6.92
C ASP A 183 12.69 -15.54 5.85
N ALA A 184 12.33 -15.85 4.59
CA ALA A 184 12.29 -14.86 3.52
C ALA A 184 11.32 -13.70 3.81
N GLY A 185 10.13 -14.01 4.34
CA GLY A 185 9.15 -13.00 4.75
C GLY A 185 9.65 -12.17 5.92
N LYS A 186 10.24 -12.82 6.93
CA LYS A 186 10.85 -12.15 8.09
C LYS A 186 11.96 -11.19 7.70
N GLU A 187 12.77 -11.56 6.70
CA GLU A 187 13.86 -10.74 6.22
C GLU A 187 13.36 -9.50 5.46
N LEU A 188 12.34 -9.65 4.60
CA LEU A 188 11.68 -8.51 3.96
C LEU A 188 11.09 -7.53 4.99
N VAL A 189 10.45 -8.04 6.05
CA VAL A 189 9.93 -7.18 7.12
C VAL A 189 11.04 -6.42 7.83
N LYS A 190 12.17 -7.06 8.14
CA LYS A 190 13.33 -6.39 8.79
C LYS A 190 13.90 -5.27 7.92
N THR A 191 14.10 -5.56 6.65
CA THR A 191 14.86 -4.71 5.70
C THR A 191 13.99 -3.64 5.07
N LEU A 192 12.76 -3.97 4.69
CA LEU A 192 11.85 -3.11 3.93
C LEU A 192 10.60 -2.70 4.72
N GLY A 193 10.38 -3.28 5.91
CA GLY A 193 9.20 -3.02 6.72
C GLY A 193 7.90 -3.62 6.17
N VAL A 194 7.96 -4.44 5.13
CA VAL A 194 6.80 -5.03 4.46
C VAL A 194 7.18 -6.42 3.95
N SER A 195 6.18 -7.30 3.77
CA SER A 195 6.34 -8.61 3.11
C SER A 195 5.57 -8.63 1.77
N GLY A 196 5.84 -9.62 0.92
CA GLY A 196 5.07 -9.82 -0.32
C GLY A 196 5.33 -8.73 -1.36
N VAL A 197 6.57 -8.26 -1.44
CA VAL A 197 7.07 -7.32 -2.45
C VAL A 197 8.21 -7.95 -3.23
N ASN A 198 8.38 -7.54 -4.48
CA ASN A 198 9.52 -7.91 -5.29
C ASN A 198 10.74 -7.07 -4.88
N VAL A 199 11.91 -7.68 -4.98
CA VAL A 199 13.18 -7.05 -4.61
C VAL A 199 14.26 -7.41 -5.61
N MET A 200 15.28 -6.54 -5.72
CA MET A 200 16.54 -6.91 -6.35
C MET A 200 17.46 -7.47 -5.27
N GLN A 201 17.85 -8.73 -5.41
CA GLN A 201 18.81 -9.41 -4.54
C GLN A 201 19.93 -9.99 -5.41
N ASP A 202 21.17 -9.62 -5.13
CA ASP A 202 22.36 -10.08 -5.86
C ASP A 202 22.25 -9.91 -7.39
N GLY A 203 21.68 -8.78 -7.81
CA GLY A 203 21.46 -8.46 -9.22
C GLY A 203 20.31 -9.22 -9.90
N LYS A 204 19.53 -10.03 -9.16
CA LYS A 204 18.37 -10.77 -9.66
C LYS A 204 17.09 -10.30 -9.00
N GLU A 205 16.01 -10.30 -9.77
CA GLU A 205 14.68 -10.00 -9.24
C GLU A 205 14.14 -11.24 -8.49
N VAL A 206 13.87 -11.09 -7.20
CA VAL A 206 13.15 -12.08 -6.39
C VAL A 206 11.70 -11.62 -6.29
N ARG A 207 10.79 -12.45 -6.82
CA ARG A 207 9.38 -12.10 -6.96
C ARG A 207 8.53 -12.73 -5.85
N ALA A 208 8.07 -11.91 -4.90
CA ALA A 208 7.12 -12.32 -3.86
C ALA A 208 5.80 -11.55 -3.93
N HIS A 209 5.69 -10.56 -4.83
CA HIS A 209 4.48 -9.79 -5.03
C HIS A 209 3.38 -10.65 -5.64
N ASN A 210 2.18 -10.58 -5.05
CA ASN A 210 0.99 -11.26 -5.53
C ASN A 210 -0.10 -10.20 -5.75
N PRO A 211 -0.23 -9.63 -6.95
CA PRO A 211 -1.20 -8.57 -7.19
C PRO A 211 -2.63 -9.08 -7.16
N HIS A 212 -3.49 -8.40 -6.40
CA HIS A 212 -4.90 -8.70 -6.21
C HIS A 212 -5.64 -7.44 -5.77
N THR A 213 -6.97 -7.47 -5.90
CA THR A 213 -7.86 -6.54 -5.23
C THR A 213 -8.60 -7.25 -4.12
N THR A 214 -8.65 -6.66 -2.94
CA THR A 214 -9.27 -7.26 -1.77
C THR A 214 -10.71 -6.77 -1.61
N LEU A 215 -11.63 -7.71 -1.39
CA LEU A 215 -13.05 -7.46 -1.17
C LEU A 215 -13.42 -7.45 0.32
N VAL A 216 -12.71 -8.23 1.13
CA VAL A 216 -12.97 -8.36 2.57
C VAL A 216 -11.68 -8.15 3.34
N TYR A 217 -11.73 -7.32 4.38
CA TYR A 217 -10.61 -7.09 5.30
C TYR A 217 -11.07 -7.43 6.71
N SER A 218 -10.44 -8.43 7.35
CA SER A 218 -10.89 -8.88 8.67
C SER A 218 -9.76 -9.01 9.68
N MET A 219 -10.08 -8.60 10.91
CA MET A 219 -9.31 -8.86 12.12
C MET A 219 -9.96 -9.95 13.00
N THR A 220 -11.15 -10.42 12.61
CA THR A 220 -11.83 -11.52 13.31
C THR A 220 -10.98 -12.78 13.23
N PRO A 221 -10.83 -13.57 14.32
CA PRO A 221 -10.06 -14.81 14.29
C PRO A 221 -10.50 -15.75 13.15
N TYR A 222 -9.55 -16.17 12.31
CA TYR A 222 -9.81 -16.98 11.13
C TYR A 222 -9.95 -18.48 11.46
N ASP A 223 -11.03 -18.80 12.17
CA ASP A 223 -11.37 -20.17 12.57
C ASP A 223 -11.77 -21.06 11.36
N ALA A 224 -11.94 -22.35 11.60
CA ALA A 224 -12.28 -23.32 10.55
C ALA A 224 -13.61 -22.98 9.84
N ARG A 225 -14.60 -22.48 10.58
CA ARG A 225 -15.89 -22.08 10.01
C ARG A 225 -15.71 -20.94 9.01
N LEU A 226 -14.90 -19.93 9.34
CA LEU A 226 -14.61 -18.81 8.43
C LEU A 226 -13.72 -19.23 7.26
N GLN A 227 -12.80 -20.18 7.44
CA GLN A 227 -12.02 -20.76 6.36
C GLN A 227 -12.94 -21.45 5.33
N ASP A 228 -13.84 -22.31 5.79
CA ASP A 228 -14.81 -23.00 4.94
C ASP A 228 -15.78 -22.02 4.27
N ALA A 229 -16.28 -21.04 5.01
CA ALA A 229 -17.19 -20.03 4.46
C ALA A 229 -16.53 -19.19 3.36
N MET A 230 -15.31 -18.68 3.58
CA MET A 230 -14.62 -17.88 2.57
C MET A 230 -14.18 -18.72 1.37
N LYS A 231 -13.89 -20.02 1.56
CA LYS A 231 -13.69 -20.95 0.45
C LYS A 231 -14.97 -21.09 -0.38
N ALA A 232 -16.12 -21.31 0.26
CA ALA A 232 -17.41 -21.40 -0.43
C ALA A 232 -17.76 -20.11 -1.19
N GLU A 233 -17.55 -18.95 -0.57
CA GLU A 233 -17.73 -17.64 -1.23
C GLU A 233 -16.80 -17.50 -2.45
N SER A 234 -15.53 -17.90 -2.31
CA SER A 234 -14.59 -17.86 -3.44
C SER A 234 -15.02 -18.77 -4.60
N ASP A 235 -15.47 -20.00 -4.32
CA ASP A 235 -15.95 -20.93 -5.35
C ASP A 235 -17.20 -20.41 -6.06
N LYS A 236 -18.13 -19.85 -5.28
CA LYS A 236 -19.35 -19.21 -5.79
C LYS A 236 -19.03 -18.07 -6.74
N PHE A 237 -18.16 -17.13 -6.37
CA PHE A 237 -17.84 -16.01 -7.27
C PHE A 237 -16.98 -16.42 -8.46
N ASN A 238 -16.13 -17.44 -8.32
CA ASN A 238 -15.43 -18.06 -9.45
C ASN A 238 -16.41 -18.68 -10.47
N ALA A 239 -17.53 -19.25 -10.01
CA ALA A 239 -18.58 -19.75 -10.91
C ALA A 239 -19.38 -18.62 -11.58
N VAL A 240 -19.56 -17.48 -10.91
CA VAL A 240 -20.28 -16.30 -11.45
C VAL A 240 -19.44 -15.52 -12.48
N LEU A 241 -18.12 -15.49 -12.30
CA LEU A 241 -17.15 -14.82 -13.18
C LEU A 241 -16.06 -15.79 -13.65
N PRO A 242 -16.41 -16.85 -14.42
CA PRO A 242 -15.46 -17.91 -14.79
C PRO A 242 -14.33 -17.41 -15.68
N ASP A 243 -14.56 -16.34 -16.45
CA ASP A 243 -13.57 -15.74 -17.35
C ASP A 243 -12.81 -14.57 -16.70
N GLY A 244 -13.26 -14.11 -15.53
CA GLY A 244 -12.75 -12.91 -14.87
C GLY A 244 -13.28 -11.62 -15.49
N ILE A 245 -12.54 -10.53 -15.29
CA ILE A 245 -12.86 -9.18 -15.75
C ILE A 245 -11.61 -8.60 -16.43
N GLU A 246 -11.66 -8.44 -17.75
CA GLU A 246 -10.62 -7.69 -18.46
C GLU A 246 -10.71 -6.21 -18.13
N THR A 247 -9.56 -5.56 -17.92
CA THR A 247 -9.54 -4.14 -17.56
C THR A 247 -8.23 -3.47 -17.95
N THR A 248 -8.23 -2.13 -17.90
CA THR A 248 -7.05 -1.31 -18.07
C THR A 248 -6.90 -0.35 -16.90
N PHE A 249 -5.84 -0.51 -16.11
CA PHE A 249 -5.46 0.51 -15.12
C PHE A 249 -4.89 1.72 -15.84
N LYS A 250 -5.37 2.91 -15.46
CA LYS A 250 -4.98 4.19 -16.07
C LYS A 250 -4.32 5.16 -15.10
N ASP A 251 -4.30 4.83 -13.82
CA ASP A 251 -3.68 5.64 -12.79
C ASP A 251 -3.03 4.77 -11.71
N VAL A 252 -2.09 5.40 -10.99
CA VAL A 252 -1.67 4.97 -9.65
C VAL A 252 -1.99 6.10 -8.67
N SER A 253 -2.48 5.74 -7.49
CA SER A 253 -2.78 6.68 -6.43
C SER A 253 -1.87 6.48 -5.23
N ILE A 254 -1.48 7.60 -4.61
CA ILE A 254 -0.92 7.61 -3.26
C ILE A 254 -2.09 7.73 -2.29
N VAL A 255 -2.13 6.80 -1.34
CA VAL A 255 -3.30 6.58 -0.48
C VAL A 255 -2.90 6.43 0.97
N GLU A 256 -3.84 6.71 1.86
CA GLU A 256 -3.81 6.31 3.27
C GLU A 256 -4.58 5.01 3.45
N ILE A 257 -4.06 4.14 4.31
CA ILE A 257 -4.48 2.75 4.44
C ILE A 257 -4.73 2.42 5.91
N GLY A 258 -5.83 1.71 6.18
CA GLY A 258 -6.14 1.14 7.48
C GLY A 258 -5.25 -0.05 7.84
N PHE A 259 -5.36 -0.52 9.09
CA PHE A 259 -4.51 -1.59 9.62
C PHE A 259 -4.49 -2.85 8.73
N ALA A 260 -5.66 -3.32 8.31
CA ALA A 260 -5.79 -4.56 7.53
C ALA A 260 -5.45 -4.38 6.05
N GLY A 261 -5.25 -3.15 5.56
CA GLY A 261 -4.90 -2.88 4.16
C GLY A 261 -5.98 -2.19 3.33
N ASN A 262 -7.15 -1.88 3.90
CA ASN A 262 -8.21 -1.14 3.19
C ASN A 262 -7.80 0.32 2.98
N VAL A 263 -8.09 0.88 1.82
CA VAL A 263 -7.80 2.29 1.53
C VAL A 263 -8.89 3.17 2.12
N VAL A 264 -8.48 4.06 3.02
CA VAL A 264 -9.39 4.98 3.73
C VAL A 264 -9.44 6.37 3.08
N ARG A 265 -8.39 6.74 2.33
CA ARG A 265 -8.31 8.06 1.68
C ARG A 265 -7.39 8.03 0.47
N GLU A 266 -7.85 8.60 -0.63
CA GLU A 266 -7.03 8.92 -1.80
C GLU A 266 -6.42 10.31 -1.62
N ILE A 267 -5.11 10.48 -1.85
CA ILE A 267 -4.39 11.74 -1.61
C ILE A 267 -3.92 12.35 -2.92
N TYR A 268 -3.11 11.61 -3.68
CA TYR A 268 -2.66 12.01 -5.01
C TYR A 268 -3.05 10.95 -6.01
N ARG A 269 -3.42 11.36 -7.22
CA ARG A 269 -3.61 10.47 -8.37
C ARG A 269 -2.61 10.84 -9.45
N VAL A 270 -1.92 9.85 -9.98
CA VAL A 270 -1.00 10.02 -11.10
C VAL A 270 -1.51 9.24 -12.30
N SER A 271 -1.71 9.93 -13.42
CA SER A 271 -2.03 9.34 -14.71
C SER A 271 -0.88 8.46 -15.22
N LEU A 272 -1.20 7.26 -15.71
CA LEU A 272 -0.26 6.38 -16.41
C LEU A 272 -0.06 6.80 -17.88
N GLU A 273 -0.95 7.63 -18.43
CA GLU A 273 -0.90 8.08 -19.82
C GLU A 273 0.17 9.16 -20.04
N ASP A 274 0.23 10.14 -19.14
CA ASP A 274 1.08 11.34 -19.29
C ASP A 274 1.88 11.69 -18.03
N GLY A 275 1.66 11.00 -16.91
CA GLY A 275 2.35 11.27 -15.65
C GLY A 275 1.82 12.49 -14.89
N SER A 276 0.75 13.13 -15.37
CA SER A 276 0.11 14.26 -14.69
C SER A 276 -0.37 13.86 -13.28
N VAL A 277 -0.25 14.79 -12.33
CA VAL A 277 -0.62 14.55 -10.93
C VAL A 277 -1.77 15.45 -10.53
N LEU A 278 -2.78 14.84 -9.89
CA LEU A 278 -3.91 15.50 -9.28
C LEU A 278 -3.81 15.36 -7.75
N ASP A 279 -3.88 16.49 -7.04
CA ASP A 279 -4.24 16.48 -5.62
C ASP A 279 -5.75 16.24 -5.51
N VAL A 280 -6.14 15.12 -4.92
CA VAL A 280 -7.53 14.63 -4.98
C VAL A 280 -8.46 15.49 -4.12
N ALA A 281 -7.97 16.03 -3.01
CA ALA A 281 -8.78 16.84 -2.10
C ALA A 281 -9.09 18.22 -2.69
N SER A 282 -8.11 18.84 -3.36
CA SER A 282 -8.26 20.16 -3.95
C SER A 282 -8.76 20.15 -5.40
N GLY A 283 -8.64 19.01 -6.09
CA GLY A 283 -8.93 18.89 -7.52
C GLY A 283 -7.94 19.64 -8.42
N LYS A 284 -6.80 20.08 -7.88
CA LYS A 284 -5.81 20.88 -8.60
C LYS A 284 -4.60 20.04 -9.04
N PRO A 285 -3.92 20.44 -10.13
CA PRO A 285 -2.63 19.86 -10.48
C PRO A 285 -1.63 19.97 -9.33
N ALA A 286 -0.84 18.92 -9.13
CA ALA A 286 0.27 18.88 -8.19
C ALA A 286 1.59 18.62 -8.92
N ALA A 287 2.71 18.97 -8.29
CA ALA A 287 4.05 18.69 -8.79
C ALA A 287 4.67 17.49 -8.07
N ARG A 288 5.50 16.72 -8.79
CA ARG A 288 6.37 15.69 -8.21
C ARG A 288 7.65 16.31 -7.64
#